data_AF-A0AAD4XNC1-F1
#
_entry.id   AF-A0AAD4XNC1-F1
#
_cell.length_a   1.000
_cell.length_b   1.000
_cell.length_c   1.000
_cell.angle_alpha   90.00
_cell.angle_beta   90.00
_cell.angle_gamma   90.00
#
_symmetry.space_group_name_H-M   'P 1'
#
loop_
_entity.id
_entity.type
_entity.pdbx_description
1 polymer ?
#
loop_
_entity_poly.entity_id
_entity_poly.type
_entity_poly.pdbx_seq_one_letter_code
_entity_poly.pdbx_strand_id
1 'polypeptide(L)'
;MEESGNSSTDRISNLPESLIHHILSFLDMRCVVQTCVLSKRWRYVWPTVSNLVFRGDAFGESGGEQLKKFKMFVNMVLMLRDFCDIHKFHLHWGKESYQTEKIVNKHLNTWVLAVLKCNVQDLSIYIEADDNRRCDHEIRFPHSLFNSQSLSKLVLEMSRNYESQVILPESMHLPGLKFMSLSSFFVEVGDSINKLISSCPILESLILRDIWIEDAYDTNVKIESHVLKHLEISNHNIEMLVWYHYNMAKIIKLLTPNMTSFICKDYMLQEYCIENVSSLVAADIEILKECTNESLEDSDLEISEDERERLYPKRMMEFIGAFHKVKELTISSPGFLQVLAGATNLVEGRSLKFCNLQCLKLTTWFTRRCLLSITYLLNACPCLESLYLTFDKPNYRADKDDGEVELSVSCILSHLKRIEIRKVKGCHTELQFLEFLLMNTLVLEVMVLSFDTSGSSDTAATPDRLKLVEKFTEKLRTLPRASPSLRMIFL
;
A
#
# COMPACT_ATOMS: atom_id res chain seq x y z
N MET A 1 14.81 -17.93 -66.44
CA MET A 1 14.81 -17.90 -64.96
C MET A 1 14.62 -16.44 -64.58
N GLU A 2 13.38 -16.03 -64.36
CA GLU A 2 13.04 -14.72 -63.80
C GLU A 2 12.45 -15.01 -62.41
N GLU A 3 13.12 -14.50 -61.39
CA GLU A 3 12.69 -14.63 -59.99
C GLU A 3 11.42 -13.81 -59.76
N SER A 4 10.36 -14.50 -59.34
CA SER A 4 9.12 -13.90 -58.83
C SER A 4 9.39 -13.23 -57.48
N GLY A 5 9.65 -11.93 -57.49
CA GLY A 5 9.68 -11.09 -56.29
C GLY A 5 8.32 -11.03 -55.62
N ASN A 6 8.13 -11.79 -54.55
CA ASN A 6 6.94 -11.76 -53.72
C ASN A 6 6.87 -10.40 -53.00
N SER A 7 6.08 -9.45 -53.51
CA SER A 7 5.90 -8.14 -52.87
C SER A 7 5.10 -8.31 -51.58
N SER A 8 5.78 -8.57 -50.46
CA SER A 8 5.16 -8.55 -49.15
C SER A 8 4.52 -7.18 -48.94
N THR A 9 3.19 -7.11 -48.91
CA THR A 9 2.45 -5.86 -48.63
C THR A 9 2.95 -5.26 -47.32
N ASP A 10 3.48 -4.04 -47.37
CA ASP A 10 3.93 -3.31 -46.17
C ASP A 10 2.70 -2.87 -45.36
N ARG A 11 2.31 -3.71 -44.39
CA ARG A 11 1.14 -3.46 -43.55
C ARG A 11 1.41 -2.41 -42.46
N ILE A 12 2.67 -2.14 -42.13
CA ILE A 12 3.07 -1.27 -41.02
C ILE A 12 3.08 0.20 -41.47
N SER A 13 3.59 0.50 -42.68
CA SER A 13 3.53 1.86 -43.22
C SER A 13 2.11 2.32 -43.56
N ASN A 14 1.22 1.37 -43.84
CA ASN A 14 -0.17 1.62 -44.22
C ASN A 14 -1.13 1.85 -43.03
N LEU A 15 -0.64 1.77 -41.79
CA LEU A 15 -1.48 2.04 -40.61
C LEU A 15 -1.94 3.52 -40.57
N PRO A 16 -3.19 3.80 -40.18
CA PRO A 16 -3.64 5.14 -39.78
C PRO A 16 -2.78 5.70 -38.66
N GLU A 17 -2.54 7.00 -38.66
CA GLU A 17 -1.66 7.66 -37.69
C GLU A 17 -2.18 7.52 -36.25
N SER A 18 -3.50 7.57 -36.07
CA SER A 18 -4.16 7.35 -34.77
C SER A 18 -3.86 5.97 -34.19
N LEU A 19 -3.77 4.92 -35.03
CA LEU A 19 -3.40 3.59 -34.58
C LEU A 19 -1.92 3.48 -34.27
N ILE A 20 -1.06 4.16 -35.04
CA ILE A 20 0.38 4.23 -34.74
C ILE A 20 0.58 4.90 -33.37
N HIS A 21 -0.05 6.05 -33.12
CA HIS A 21 -0.03 6.73 -31.82
C HIS A 21 -0.52 5.82 -30.69
N HIS A 22 -1.63 5.11 -30.91
CA HIS A 22 -2.14 4.17 -29.93
C HIS A 22 -1.13 3.05 -29.61
N ILE A 23 -0.50 2.45 -30.61
CA ILE A 23 0.53 1.42 -30.43
C ILE A 23 1.74 1.99 -29.67
N LEU A 24 2.25 3.14 -30.11
CA LEU A 24 3.42 3.79 -29.51
C LEU A 24 3.15 4.23 -28.06
N SER A 25 1.89 4.51 -27.71
CA SER A 25 1.47 4.95 -26.38
C SER A 25 1.71 3.93 -25.26
N PHE A 26 1.93 2.66 -25.61
CA PHE A 26 2.24 1.57 -24.68
C PHE A 26 3.74 1.30 -24.52
N LEU A 27 4.60 1.99 -25.29
CA LEU A 27 6.03 1.69 -25.38
C LEU A 27 6.87 2.71 -24.58
N ASP A 28 8.04 2.25 -24.13
CA ASP A 28 9.10 3.15 -23.66
C ASP A 28 9.66 3.98 -24.82
N MET A 29 10.05 5.23 -24.55
CA MET A 29 10.52 6.17 -25.57
C MET A 29 11.73 5.68 -26.34
N ARG A 30 12.58 4.82 -25.76
CA ARG A 30 13.69 4.17 -26.49
C ARG A 30 13.15 3.35 -27.66
N CYS A 31 12.13 2.54 -27.41
CA CYS A 31 11.48 1.73 -28.44
C CYS A 31 10.74 2.62 -29.45
N VAL A 32 10.03 3.64 -28.98
CA VAL A 32 9.33 4.60 -29.83
C VAL A 32 10.29 5.26 -30.83
N VAL A 33 11.43 5.78 -30.38
CA VAL A 33 12.43 6.38 -31.28
C VAL A 33 13.04 5.33 -32.21
N GLN A 34 13.30 4.10 -31.75
CA GLN A 34 13.83 3.02 -32.59
C GLN A 34 12.89 2.65 -33.74
N THR A 35 11.58 2.82 -33.58
CA THR A 35 10.60 2.54 -34.65
C THR A 35 10.77 3.42 -35.89
N CYS A 36 11.53 4.53 -35.81
CA CYS A 36 11.88 5.35 -36.97
C CYS A 36 12.59 4.58 -38.08
N VAL A 37 13.25 3.46 -37.75
CA VAL A 37 13.94 2.61 -38.73
C VAL A 37 12.95 1.77 -39.54
N LEU A 38 11.74 1.52 -39.02
CA LEU A 38 10.74 0.66 -39.66
C LEU A 38 10.10 1.30 -40.90
N SER A 39 9.97 2.64 -40.92
CA SER A 39 9.39 3.36 -42.05
C SER A 39 9.73 4.86 -41.99
N LYS A 40 9.90 5.48 -43.16
CA LYS A 40 10.10 6.93 -43.29
C LYS A 40 8.99 7.73 -42.62
N ARG A 41 7.76 7.21 -42.59
CA ARG A 41 6.61 7.88 -41.96
C ARG A 41 6.74 7.93 -40.44
N TRP A 42 7.16 6.83 -39.82
CA TRP A 42 7.27 6.72 -38.36
C TRP A 42 8.32 7.67 -37.78
N ARG A 43 9.34 8.04 -38.58
CA ARG A 43 10.31 9.11 -38.26
C ARG A 43 9.67 10.46 -37.95
N TYR A 44 8.51 10.77 -38.51
CA TYR A 44 7.79 12.03 -38.27
C TYR A 44 6.63 11.88 -37.28
N VAL A 45 6.24 10.66 -36.93
CA VAL A 45 5.14 10.41 -35.99
C VAL A 45 5.63 10.45 -34.55
N TRP A 46 6.80 9.85 -34.27
CA TRP A 46 7.32 9.77 -32.89
C TRP A 46 7.43 11.13 -32.16
N PRO A 47 7.76 12.28 -32.79
CA PRO A 47 7.85 13.57 -32.09
C PRO A 47 6.48 14.10 -31.62
N THR A 48 5.39 13.56 -32.16
CA THR A 48 4.01 13.99 -31.83
C THR A 48 3.34 13.06 -30.82
N VAL A 49 4.04 12.03 -30.34
CA VAL A 49 3.52 11.10 -29.33
C VAL A 49 3.31 11.82 -28.00
N SER A 50 2.10 11.72 -27.45
CA SER A 50 1.68 12.41 -26.22
C SER A 50 2.05 11.66 -24.93
N ASN A 51 2.47 10.40 -25.03
CA ASN A 51 2.81 9.55 -23.89
C ASN A 51 4.30 9.25 -23.89
N LEU A 52 5.02 9.88 -22.98
CA LEU A 52 6.46 9.78 -22.86
C LEU A 52 6.79 8.96 -21.62
N VAL A 53 7.27 7.74 -21.83
CA VAL A 53 7.75 6.87 -20.75
C VAL A 53 9.24 6.68 -20.91
N PHE A 54 10.00 6.93 -19.84
CA PHE A 54 11.45 6.79 -19.82
C PHE A 54 11.86 5.90 -18.67
N ARG A 55 12.52 4.78 -18.97
CA ARG A 55 13.07 3.88 -17.96
C ARG A 55 14.60 3.86 -18.01
N GLY A 56 15.23 4.14 -16.87
CA GLY A 56 16.68 4.18 -16.73
C GLY A 56 17.35 2.82 -16.91
N ASP A 57 16.67 1.75 -16.51
CA ASP A 57 17.13 0.36 -16.59
C ASP A 57 17.48 -0.09 -18.02
N ALA A 58 16.85 0.52 -19.03
CA ALA A 58 17.04 0.25 -20.44
C ALA A 58 18.38 0.74 -21.03
N PHE A 59 19.23 1.43 -20.25
CA PHE A 59 20.47 2.07 -20.74
C PHE A 59 21.77 1.30 -20.46
N GLY A 60 21.70 0.03 -20.04
CA GLY A 60 22.85 -0.88 -19.94
C GLY A 60 23.34 -1.12 -18.50
N GLU A 61 24.63 -1.47 -18.39
CA GLU A 61 25.31 -1.77 -17.11
C GLU A 61 25.37 -0.56 -16.18
N SER A 62 25.29 -0.81 -14.87
CA SER A 62 25.19 0.19 -13.81
C SER A 62 26.40 1.14 -13.79
N GLY A 63 26.16 2.41 -13.46
CA GLY A 63 27.24 3.40 -13.37
C GLY A 63 26.87 4.79 -13.91
N GLY A 64 27.79 5.74 -13.73
CA GLY A 64 27.62 7.11 -14.23
C GLY A 64 27.49 7.21 -15.76
N GLU A 65 27.96 6.23 -16.52
CA GLU A 65 27.79 6.20 -17.99
C GLU A 65 26.35 5.92 -18.41
N GLN A 66 25.64 5.06 -17.67
CA GLN A 66 24.21 4.82 -17.87
C GLN A 66 23.41 6.11 -17.68
N LEU A 67 23.70 6.83 -16.60
CA LEU A 67 23.05 8.11 -16.28
C LEU A 67 23.30 9.15 -17.38
N LYS A 68 24.54 9.25 -17.89
CA LYS A 68 24.86 10.14 -19.00
C LYS A 68 24.03 9.81 -20.24
N LYS A 69 23.97 8.54 -20.64
CA LYS A 69 23.19 8.09 -21.80
C LYS A 69 21.69 8.36 -21.62
N PHE A 70 21.14 8.03 -20.46
CA PHE A 70 19.74 8.28 -20.13
C PHE A 70 19.42 9.78 -20.20
N LYS A 71 20.22 10.62 -19.53
CA LYS A 71 20.07 12.06 -19.57
C LYS A 71 20.12 12.60 -21.00
N MET A 72 21.13 12.21 -21.77
CA MET A 72 21.30 12.66 -23.15
C MET A 72 20.07 12.27 -23.98
N PHE A 73 19.54 11.07 -23.75
CA PHE A 73 18.35 10.60 -24.43
C PHE A 73 17.09 11.39 -24.05
N VAL A 74 16.82 11.59 -22.76
CA VAL A 74 15.67 12.40 -22.29
C VAL A 74 15.76 13.82 -22.84
N ASN A 75 16.94 14.45 -22.76
CA ASN A 75 17.17 15.78 -23.33
C ASN A 75 16.91 15.79 -24.83
N MET A 76 17.44 14.82 -25.57
CA MET A 76 17.27 14.73 -27.02
C MET A 76 15.78 14.59 -27.40
N VAL A 77 15.04 13.71 -26.72
CA VAL A 77 13.60 13.52 -26.96
C VAL A 77 12.82 14.80 -26.66
N LEU A 78 13.09 15.47 -25.53
CA LEU A 78 12.39 16.71 -25.18
C LEU A 78 12.76 17.88 -26.11
N MET A 79 13.98 17.91 -26.66
CA MET A 79 14.41 18.94 -27.61
C MET A 79 13.89 18.73 -29.04
N LEU A 80 13.76 17.47 -29.48
CA LEU A 80 13.36 17.13 -30.84
C LEU A 80 11.85 16.90 -31.00
N ARG A 81 11.11 16.81 -29.90
CA ARG A 81 9.65 16.79 -29.93
C ARG A 81 9.09 18.11 -30.44
N ASP A 82 7.94 18.02 -31.09
CA ASP A 82 7.12 19.19 -31.32
C ASP A 82 6.52 19.66 -29.98
N PHE A 83 6.29 20.97 -29.83
CA PHE A 83 5.70 21.58 -28.62
C PHE A 83 4.20 21.21 -28.42
N CYS A 84 3.79 20.02 -28.87
CA CYS A 84 2.47 19.46 -28.67
C CYS A 84 2.22 19.12 -27.21
N ASP A 85 0.94 19.11 -26.83
CA ASP A 85 0.51 18.74 -25.49
C ASP A 85 0.96 17.31 -25.13
N ILE A 86 1.46 17.16 -23.92
CA ILE A 86 1.82 15.88 -23.34
C ILE A 86 0.64 15.42 -22.51
N HIS A 87 0.12 14.24 -22.80
CA HIS A 87 -0.87 13.64 -21.92
C HIS A 87 -0.19 12.99 -20.72
N LYS A 88 0.90 12.24 -20.97
CA LYS A 88 1.60 11.45 -19.95
C LYS A 88 3.11 11.64 -20.04
N PHE A 89 3.75 11.92 -18.91
CA PHE A 89 5.21 11.88 -18.76
C PHE A 89 5.58 11.07 -17.52
N HIS A 90 6.14 9.87 -17.74
CA HIS A 90 6.58 8.97 -16.69
C HIS A 90 8.10 8.79 -16.79
N LEU A 91 8.80 9.21 -15.75
CA LEU A 91 10.24 9.10 -15.61
C LEU A 91 10.53 8.10 -14.49
N HIS A 92 11.12 6.97 -14.81
CA HIS A 92 11.55 5.97 -13.85
C HIS A 92 13.06 5.82 -13.91
N TRP A 93 13.71 6.15 -12.81
CA TRP A 93 15.14 5.98 -12.63
C TRP A 93 15.40 5.09 -11.40
N GLY A 94 16.01 3.93 -11.59
CA GLY A 94 16.51 3.12 -10.49
C GLY A 94 17.62 2.20 -10.95
N LYS A 95 18.78 2.32 -10.30
CA LYS A 95 19.96 1.41 -10.33
C LYS A 95 21.13 2.02 -9.55
N GLU A 96 21.89 1.13 -8.91
CA GLU A 96 23.07 1.38 -8.07
C GLU A 96 24.17 2.15 -8.82
N SER A 97 24.17 3.48 -8.75
CA SER A 97 25.37 4.21 -9.10
C SER A 97 25.59 5.47 -8.26
N TYR A 98 26.83 5.58 -7.78
CA TYR A 98 27.33 6.71 -7.03
C TYR A 98 27.08 8.05 -7.76
N GLN A 99 26.60 9.06 -7.03
CA GLN A 99 26.37 10.46 -7.48
C GLN A 99 25.16 10.72 -8.39
N THR A 100 24.26 9.74 -8.55
CA THR A 100 23.14 9.88 -9.48
C THR A 100 22.15 10.99 -9.07
N GLU A 101 21.87 11.14 -7.78
CA GLU A 101 20.85 12.05 -7.25
C GLU A 101 21.14 13.54 -7.52
N LYS A 102 22.36 14.03 -7.24
CA LYS A 102 22.74 15.44 -7.51
C LYS A 102 22.55 15.81 -8.98
N ILE A 103 22.88 14.88 -9.87
CA ILE A 103 22.81 15.08 -11.32
C ILE A 103 21.36 14.98 -11.79
N VAL A 104 20.60 14.00 -11.27
CA VAL A 104 19.18 13.85 -11.58
C VAL A 104 18.42 15.09 -11.12
N ASN A 105 18.61 15.61 -9.91
CA ASN A 105 17.90 16.81 -9.43
C ASN A 105 18.08 18.04 -10.33
N LYS A 106 19.31 18.31 -10.79
CA LYS A 106 19.56 19.44 -11.70
C LYS A 106 18.83 19.29 -13.04
N HIS A 107 18.77 18.08 -13.58
CA HIS A 107 18.11 17.81 -14.85
C HIS A 107 16.59 17.64 -14.71
N LEU A 108 16.14 17.09 -13.59
CA LEU A 108 14.75 16.84 -13.26
C LEU A 108 13.94 18.13 -13.35
N ASN A 109 14.43 19.21 -12.74
CA ASN A 109 13.74 20.51 -12.82
C ASN A 109 13.61 21.01 -14.26
N THR A 110 14.65 20.81 -15.08
CA THR A 110 14.60 21.19 -16.49
C THR A 110 13.55 20.37 -17.24
N TRP A 111 13.51 19.06 -17.00
CA TRP A 111 12.54 18.15 -17.63
C TRP A 111 11.12 18.46 -17.19
N VAL A 112 10.87 18.62 -15.88
CA VAL A 112 9.58 19.00 -15.32
C VAL A 112 9.10 20.32 -15.91
N LEU A 113 9.96 21.34 -15.96
CA LEU A 113 9.61 22.62 -16.60
C LEU A 113 9.27 22.46 -18.09
N ALA A 114 10.01 21.63 -18.82
CA ALA A 114 9.76 21.41 -20.24
C ALA A 114 8.40 20.73 -20.48
N VAL A 115 8.03 19.76 -19.66
CA VAL A 115 6.75 19.04 -19.83
C VAL A 115 5.56 19.84 -19.31
N LEU A 116 5.75 20.66 -18.27
CA LEU A 116 4.74 21.60 -17.80
C LEU A 116 4.40 22.65 -18.88
N LYS A 117 5.39 23.13 -19.64
CA LYS A 117 5.16 24.00 -20.81
C LYS A 117 4.35 23.33 -21.92
N CYS A 118 4.33 22.00 -21.95
CA CYS A 118 3.53 21.21 -22.89
C CYS A 118 2.24 20.70 -22.22
N ASN A 119 1.70 21.41 -21.22
CA ASN A 119 0.43 21.09 -20.57
C ASN A 119 0.29 19.64 -20.08
N VAL A 120 1.36 19.06 -19.52
CA VAL A 120 1.32 17.69 -18.99
C VAL A 120 0.13 17.46 -18.05
N GLN A 121 -0.56 16.33 -18.22
CA GLN A 121 -1.74 15.97 -17.42
C GLN A 121 -1.47 14.85 -16.42
N ASP A 122 -0.66 13.85 -16.78
CA ASP A 122 -0.23 12.73 -15.93
C ASP A 122 1.29 12.77 -15.80
N LEU A 123 1.79 13.21 -14.64
CA LEU A 123 3.21 13.31 -14.34
C LEU A 123 3.58 12.29 -13.25
N SER A 124 4.49 11.39 -13.58
CA SER A 124 5.05 10.40 -12.64
C SER A 124 6.57 10.48 -12.65
N ILE A 125 7.15 10.65 -11.47
CA ILE A 125 8.60 10.68 -11.27
C ILE A 125 8.91 9.66 -10.18
N TYR A 126 9.66 8.63 -10.56
CA TYR A 126 10.22 7.64 -9.65
C TYR A 126 11.74 7.75 -9.72
N ILE A 127 12.37 7.96 -8.57
CA ILE A 127 13.82 8.00 -8.43
C ILE A 127 14.20 7.10 -7.27
N GLU A 128 15.01 6.09 -7.56
CA GLU A 128 15.60 5.20 -6.56
C GLU A 128 17.06 5.61 -6.30
N ALA A 129 17.35 5.80 -5.03
CA ALA A 129 18.62 6.19 -4.48
C ALA A 129 19.49 5.00 -4.04
N ASP A 130 20.76 5.26 -3.79
CA ASP A 130 21.74 4.24 -3.34
C ASP A 130 21.73 4.12 -1.81
N ASP A 131 21.58 2.89 -1.31
CA ASP A 131 21.44 2.53 0.13
C ASP A 131 22.66 2.93 0.99
N ASN A 132 23.81 3.22 0.39
CA ASN A 132 25.08 3.19 1.12
C ASN A 132 25.48 4.49 1.86
N ARG A 133 24.75 5.62 1.77
CA ARG A 133 25.13 6.85 2.50
C ARG A 133 23.95 7.78 2.84
N ARG A 134 24.03 8.37 4.05
CA ARG A 134 23.33 9.61 4.44
C ARG A 134 23.48 10.65 3.35
N CYS A 135 22.37 11.19 2.90
CA CYS A 135 22.31 12.11 1.78
C CYS A 135 21.53 13.33 2.25
N ASP A 136 22.26 14.32 2.76
CA ASP A 136 21.78 15.69 2.99
C ASP A 136 21.47 16.38 1.64
N HIS A 137 20.50 15.86 0.87
CA HIS A 137 20.14 16.39 -0.44
C HIS A 137 18.71 16.90 -0.45
N GLU A 138 18.59 18.22 -0.59
CA GLU A 138 17.33 18.89 -0.87
C GLU A 138 16.89 18.63 -2.32
N ILE A 139 15.75 17.96 -2.49
CA ILE A 139 15.05 17.86 -3.77
C ILE A 139 14.07 19.03 -3.88
N ARG A 140 14.45 20.03 -4.68
CA ARG A 140 13.59 21.17 -4.98
C ARG A 140 12.91 20.96 -6.31
N PHE A 141 11.60 20.84 -6.31
CA PHE A 141 10.80 20.89 -7.54
C PHE A 141 10.52 22.33 -7.96
N PRO A 142 10.30 22.61 -9.26
CA PRO A 142 9.96 23.96 -9.70
C PRO A 142 8.60 24.39 -9.13
N HIS A 143 8.47 25.64 -8.70
CA HIS A 143 7.20 26.21 -8.20
C HIS A 143 6.03 26.01 -9.17
N SER A 144 6.29 26.00 -10.48
CA SER A 144 5.27 25.77 -11.51
C SER A 144 4.67 24.37 -11.49
N LEU A 145 5.35 23.38 -10.89
CA LEU A 145 4.79 22.04 -10.70
C LEU A 145 3.54 22.13 -9.81
N PHE A 146 3.65 22.82 -8.67
CA PHE A 146 2.58 22.98 -7.69
C PHE A 146 1.61 24.13 -8.00
N ASN A 147 1.74 24.76 -9.17
CA ASN A 147 0.85 25.80 -9.68
C ASN A 147 0.31 25.46 -11.08
N SER A 148 0.43 24.19 -11.48
CA SER A 148 0.01 23.72 -12.79
C SER A 148 -1.51 23.70 -12.92
N GLN A 149 -2.01 24.20 -14.05
CA GLN A 149 -3.43 24.21 -14.39
C GLN A 149 -3.85 22.97 -15.19
N SER A 150 -2.89 22.26 -15.81
CA SER A 150 -3.16 21.09 -16.65
C SER A 150 -3.06 19.76 -15.92
N LEU A 151 -2.34 19.72 -14.78
CA LEU A 151 -2.09 18.48 -14.06
C LEU A 151 -3.38 17.89 -13.48
N SER A 152 -3.63 16.64 -13.83
CA SER A 152 -4.74 15.81 -13.32
C SER A 152 -4.25 14.69 -12.41
N LYS A 153 -3.02 14.21 -12.62
CA LYS A 153 -2.37 13.17 -11.85
C LYS A 153 -0.91 13.54 -11.58
N LEU A 154 -0.50 13.45 -10.32
CA LEU A 154 0.86 13.66 -9.86
C LEU A 154 1.31 12.48 -9.01
N VAL A 155 2.42 11.86 -9.40
CA VAL A 155 3.09 10.79 -8.64
C VAL A 155 4.55 11.17 -8.48
N LEU A 156 5.00 11.25 -7.23
CA LEU A 156 6.39 11.51 -6.89
C LEU A 156 6.84 10.46 -5.86
N GLU A 157 7.83 9.65 -6.24
CA GLU A 157 8.31 8.54 -5.44
C GLU A 157 9.84 8.55 -5.38
N MET A 158 10.37 8.65 -4.16
CA MET A 158 11.81 8.78 -3.88
C MET A 158 12.29 7.60 -3.04
N SER A 159 12.38 6.41 -3.62
CA SER A 159 12.67 5.20 -2.83
C SER A 159 14.16 5.13 -2.41
N ARG A 160 14.42 4.58 -1.23
CA ARG A 160 15.76 4.17 -0.70
C ARG A 160 16.73 5.29 -0.30
N ASN A 161 16.34 6.57 -0.43
CA ASN A 161 17.04 7.64 0.29
C ASN A 161 16.20 8.10 1.47
N TYR A 162 16.79 8.03 2.64
CA TYR A 162 16.10 8.25 3.90
C TYR A 162 16.00 9.74 4.27
N GLU A 163 16.69 10.66 3.58
CA GLU A 163 16.81 12.07 4.01
C GLU A 163 16.45 13.10 2.91
N SER A 164 15.78 12.69 1.83
CA SER A 164 15.44 13.62 0.73
C SER A 164 14.39 14.64 1.14
N GLN A 165 14.85 15.83 1.51
CA GLN A 165 14.00 16.97 1.85
C GLN A 165 13.29 17.50 0.60
N VAL A 166 11.96 17.56 0.64
CA VAL A 166 11.15 18.19 -0.40
C VAL A 166 10.65 19.53 0.11
N ILE A 167 11.18 20.59 -0.47
CA ILE A 167 10.76 21.96 -0.15
C ILE A 167 9.54 22.30 -0.99
N LEU A 168 8.39 22.40 -0.32
CA LEU A 168 7.13 22.84 -0.92
C LEU A 168 7.09 24.37 -0.99
N PRO A 169 6.56 24.95 -2.08
CA PRO A 169 6.46 26.39 -2.21
C PRO A 169 5.36 26.96 -1.30
N GLU A 170 5.52 28.21 -0.86
CA GLU A 170 4.55 28.88 0.03
C GLU A 170 3.16 29.04 -0.58
N SER A 171 3.09 29.22 -1.91
CA SER A 171 1.86 29.34 -2.68
C SER A 171 1.73 28.19 -3.68
N MET A 172 0.62 27.47 -3.56
CA MET A 172 0.28 26.30 -4.37
C MET A 172 -1.15 26.44 -4.86
N HIS A 173 -1.41 26.00 -6.09
CA HIS A 173 -2.74 26.03 -6.68
C HIS A 173 -2.82 24.98 -7.80
N LEU A 174 -3.49 23.86 -7.51
CA LEU A 174 -3.58 22.68 -8.38
C LEU A 174 -5.07 22.36 -8.66
N PRO A 175 -5.78 23.22 -9.43
CA PRO A 175 -7.23 23.16 -9.55
C PRO A 175 -7.73 21.97 -10.37
N GLY A 176 -6.87 21.38 -11.20
CA GLY A 176 -7.18 20.22 -12.04
C GLY A 176 -6.84 18.87 -11.42
N LEU A 177 -6.16 18.85 -10.26
CA LEU A 177 -5.53 17.63 -9.74
C LEU A 177 -6.55 16.72 -9.06
N LYS A 178 -6.70 15.50 -9.59
CA LYS A 178 -7.63 14.47 -9.10
C LYS A 178 -6.93 13.32 -8.38
N PHE A 179 -5.66 13.08 -8.70
CA PHE A 179 -4.87 12.02 -8.09
C PHE A 179 -3.51 12.57 -7.66
N MET A 180 -3.15 12.35 -6.39
CA MET A 180 -1.84 12.68 -5.84
C MET A 180 -1.27 11.47 -5.11
N SER A 181 -0.04 11.08 -5.42
CA SER A 181 0.74 10.09 -4.68
C SER A 181 2.11 10.66 -4.36
N LEU A 182 2.43 10.75 -3.07
CA LEU A 182 3.72 11.17 -2.56
C LEU A 182 4.31 10.02 -1.76
N SER A 183 5.58 9.69 -1.99
CA SER A 183 6.22 8.55 -1.36
C SER A 183 7.67 8.84 -0.98
N SER A 184 8.00 8.61 0.29
CA SER A 184 9.34 8.79 0.88
C SER A 184 9.81 10.25 0.88
N PHE A 185 9.02 11.12 1.51
CA PHE A 185 9.26 12.58 1.53
C PHE A 185 9.59 13.05 2.93
N PHE A 186 10.64 13.85 3.07
CA PHE A 186 10.89 14.64 4.27
C PHE A 186 10.46 16.10 4.05
N VAL A 187 9.66 16.65 4.96
CA VAL A 187 9.12 18.02 4.87
C VAL A 187 9.49 18.82 6.12
N GLU A 188 10.20 19.93 5.93
CA GLU A 188 10.72 20.80 7.00
C GLU A 188 9.60 21.48 7.79
N VAL A 189 8.60 22.02 7.09
CA VAL A 189 7.58 22.88 7.68
C VAL A 189 6.30 22.07 7.87
N GLY A 190 5.92 21.84 9.13
CA GLY A 190 4.84 20.92 9.49
C GLY A 190 3.46 21.18 8.87
N ASP A 191 3.12 22.43 8.54
CA ASP A 191 1.82 22.74 7.91
C ASP A 191 1.84 22.60 6.36
N SER A 192 2.98 22.28 5.76
CA SER A 192 3.12 22.29 4.29
C SER A 192 2.28 21.21 3.61
N ILE A 193 2.13 20.04 4.22
CA ILE A 193 1.27 18.98 3.70
C ILE A 193 -0.20 19.42 3.74
N ASN A 194 -0.64 20.08 4.82
CA ASN A 194 -2.00 20.63 4.91
C ASN A 194 -2.26 21.67 3.81
N LYS A 195 -1.29 22.57 3.58
CA LYS A 195 -1.35 23.56 2.49
C LYS A 195 -1.39 22.90 1.11
N LEU A 196 -0.61 21.85 0.88
CA LEU A 196 -0.61 21.12 -0.39
C LEU A 196 -1.97 20.47 -0.67
N ILE A 197 -2.54 19.79 0.33
CA ILE A 197 -3.85 19.11 0.19
C ILE A 197 -4.96 20.13 -0.04
N SER A 198 -5.01 21.22 0.74
CA SER A 198 -6.01 22.28 0.59
C SER A 198 -5.91 23.06 -0.72
N SER A 199 -4.75 23.01 -1.39
CA SER A 199 -4.53 23.60 -2.72
C SER A 199 -5.09 22.75 -3.88
N CYS A 200 -5.68 21.59 -3.58
CA CYS A 200 -6.21 20.63 -4.56
C CYS A 200 -7.74 20.43 -4.40
N PRO A 201 -8.59 21.35 -4.89
CA PRO A 201 -10.02 21.40 -4.56
C PRO A 201 -10.85 20.23 -5.11
N ILE A 202 -10.36 19.52 -6.13
CA ILE A 202 -11.07 18.40 -6.78
C ILE A 202 -10.36 17.04 -6.59
N LEU A 203 -9.50 16.94 -5.59
CA LEU A 203 -8.68 15.74 -5.33
C LEU A 203 -9.56 14.55 -4.92
N GLU A 204 -9.64 13.53 -5.78
CA GLU A 204 -10.45 12.34 -5.58
C GLU A 204 -9.67 11.20 -4.88
N SER A 205 -8.35 11.16 -5.06
CA SER A 205 -7.48 10.11 -4.51
C SER A 205 -6.16 10.70 -4.00
N LEU A 206 -5.83 10.42 -2.75
CA LEU A 206 -4.60 10.85 -2.09
C LEU A 206 -3.87 9.64 -1.50
N ILE A 207 -2.60 9.49 -1.86
CA ILE A 207 -1.71 8.45 -1.34
C ILE A 207 -0.49 9.13 -0.72
N LEU A 208 -0.27 8.88 0.56
CA LEU A 208 0.85 9.37 1.34
C LEU A 208 1.60 8.15 1.88
N ARG A 209 2.82 7.91 1.39
CA ARG A 209 3.66 6.83 1.88
C ARG A 209 4.95 7.39 2.45
N ASP A 210 5.33 6.96 3.64
CA ASP A 210 6.62 7.30 4.24
C ASP A 210 6.84 8.83 4.20
N ILE A 211 5.88 9.58 4.75
CA ILE A 211 5.91 11.05 4.80
C ILE A 211 6.33 11.47 6.21
N TRP A 212 7.39 12.26 6.28
CA TRP A 212 8.05 12.65 7.53
C TRP A 212 8.08 14.17 7.68
N ILE A 213 7.89 14.65 8.91
CA ILE A 213 7.90 16.06 9.24
C ILE A 213 8.96 16.36 10.30
N GLU A 214 9.77 17.41 10.09
CA GLU A 214 10.69 17.94 11.10
C GLU A 214 9.88 18.53 12.27
N ASP A 215 10.23 18.19 13.51
CA ASP A 215 9.48 18.58 14.72
C ASP A 215 8.00 18.16 14.72
N ALA A 216 7.72 16.95 14.22
CA ALA A 216 6.37 16.36 14.21
C ALA A 216 5.68 16.30 15.59
N TYR A 217 6.42 16.42 16.69
CA TYR A 217 5.94 16.35 18.08
C TYR A 217 4.90 17.40 18.44
N ASP A 218 4.84 18.53 17.73
CA ASP A 218 3.82 19.56 17.95
C ASP A 218 2.98 19.85 16.68
N THR A 219 3.20 19.09 15.61
CA THR A 219 2.50 19.28 14.34
C THR A 219 1.25 18.39 14.27
N ASN A 220 0.16 18.96 13.77
CA ASN A 220 -1.05 18.23 13.42
C ASN A 220 -1.25 18.24 11.90
N VAL A 221 -1.45 17.07 11.31
CA VAL A 221 -1.85 16.96 9.90
C VAL A 221 -3.37 16.88 9.83
N LYS A 222 -3.97 17.76 9.04
CA LYS A 222 -5.40 17.89 8.88
C LYS A 222 -5.78 17.66 7.42
N ILE A 223 -6.42 16.53 7.15
CA ILE A 223 -6.90 16.17 5.82
C ILE A 223 -8.39 16.46 5.74
N GLU A 224 -8.74 17.63 5.20
CA GLU A 224 -10.12 18.05 5.00
C GLU A 224 -10.46 18.06 3.51
N SER A 225 -11.39 17.19 3.10
CA SER A 225 -11.87 17.18 1.73
C SER A 225 -13.25 16.57 1.60
N HIS A 226 -14.15 17.29 0.92
CA HIS A 226 -15.50 16.82 0.60
C HIS A 226 -15.57 16.04 -0.71
N VAL A 227 -14.48 15.93 -1.47
CA VAL A 227 -14.45 15.26 -2.77
C VAL A 227 -13.58 14.01 -2.78
N LEU A 228 -12.76 13.83 -1.75
CA LEU A 228 -11.85 12.70 -1.61
C LEU A 228 -12.64 11.39 -1.45
N LYS A 229 -12.39 10.43 -2.34
CA LYS A 229 -13.02 9.11 -2.38
C LYS A 229 -12.09 8.02 -1.84
N HIS A 230 -10.79 8.19 -2.03
CA HIS A 230 -9.76 7.24 -1.60
C HIS A 230 -8.62 7.95 -0.87
N LEU A 231 -8.22 7.40 0.27
CA LEU A 231 -7.08 7.85 1.04
C LEU A 231 -6.23 6.65 1.44
N GLU A 232 -4.93 6.73 1.18
CA GLU A 232 -3.92 5.79 1.67
C GLU A 232 -2.87 6.55 2.49
N ILE A 233 -2.62 6.08 3.71
CA ILE A 233 -1.52 6.54 4.58
C ILE A 233 -0.72 5.32 4.97
N SER A 234 0.53 5.20 4.49
CA SER A 234 1.37 4.03 4.77
C SER A 234 2.76 4.43 5.24
N ASN A 235 3.22 3.88 6.35
CA ASN A 235 4.55 4.04 6.90
C ASN A 235 5.20 2.67 6.96
N HIS A 236 6.11 2.38 6.04
CA HIS A 236 6.80 1.11 5.87
C HIS A 236 8.20 1.09 6.45
N ASN A 237 8.82 2.27 6.59
CA ASN A 237 10.22 2.37 6.97
C ASN A 237 10.38 2.68 8.46
N ILE A 238 10.60 1.61 9.24
CA ILE A 238 10.83 1.72 10.68
C ILE A 238 12.17 2.34 11.05
N GLU A 239 13.20 2.16 10.19
CA GLU A 239 14.55 2.63 10.48
C GLU A 239 14.55 4.15 10.59
N MET A 240 13.76 4.83 9.76
CA MET A 240 13.54 6.28 9.82
C MET A 240 12.87 6.76 11.12
N LEU A 241 11.83 6.05 11.55
CA LEU A 241 11.11 6.37 12.78
C LEU A 241 12.02 6.25 14.01
N VAL A 242 12.88 5.23 14.04
CA VAL A 242 13.75 4.93 15.18
C VAL A 242 15.04 5.77 15.17
N TRP A 243 15.72 5.91 14.03
CA TRP A 243 17.01 6.61 13.96
C TRP A 243 16.89 8.12 13.95
N TYR A 244 15.81 8.66 13.40
CA TYR A 244 15.69 10.09 13.15
C TYR A 244 14.45 10.73 13.75
N HIS A 245 13.68 9.97 14.53
CA HIS A 245 12.57 10.49 15.32
C HIS A 245 11.46 11.15 14.49
N TYR A 246 11.35 10.81 13.20
CA TYR A 246 10.40 11.44 12.30
C TYR A 246 9.08 10.68 12.25
N ASN A 247 8.02 11.27 12.79
CA ASN A 247 6.65 10.86 12.52
C ASN A 247 6.01 11.80 11.48
N MET A 248 4.92 11.36 10.85
CA MET A 248 4.15 12.25 9.96
C MET A 248 3.53 13.43 10.73
N ALA A 249 3.08 13.20 11.96
CA ALA A 249 2.48 14.21 12.85
C ALA A 249 2.34 13.64 14.27
N LYS A 250 2.00 14.46 15.25
CA LYS A 250 1.46 13.98 16.54
C LYS A 250 0.02 13.54 16.42
N ILE A 251 -0.80 14.32 15.70
CA ILE A 251 -2.21 14.03 15.45
C ILE A 251 -2.49 14.10 13.95
N ILE A 252 -3.13 13.06 13.43
CA ILE A 252 -3.68 13.00 12.07
C ILE A 252 -5.20 13.12 12.17
N LYS A 253 -5.74 14.27 11.78
CA LYS A 253 -7.17 14.54 11.76
C LYS A 253 -7.73 14.35 10.35
N LEU A 254 -8.72 13.47 10.23
CA LEU A 254 -9.40 13.18 8.97
C LEU A 254 -10.82 13.73 9.02
N LEU A 255 -11.15 14.63 8.10
CA LEU A 255 -12.51 15.14 7.86
C LEU A 255 -12.87 14.93 6.39
N THR A 256 -13.30 13.71 6.05
CA THR A 256 -13.49 13.26 4.67
C THR A 256 -14.83 12.55 4.48
N PRO A 257 -15.97 13.28 4.50
CA PRO A 257 -17.32 12.69 4.54
C PRO A 257 -17.70 11.81 3.35
N ASN A 258 -17.09 12.04 2.20
CA ASN A 258 -17.37 11.30 0.96
C ASN A 258 -16.31 10.22 0.64
N MET A 259 -15.40 9.96 1.58
CA MET A 259 -14.40 8.90 1.45
C MET A 259 -15.09 7.53 1.46
N THR A 260 -14.76 6.69 0.48
CA THR A 260 -15.34 5.34 0.28
C THR A 260 -14.35 4.22 0.55
N SER A 261 -13.06 4.51 0.43
CA SER A 261 -11.95 3.57 0.64
C SER A 261 -10.86 4.25 1.46
N PHE A 262 -10.41 3.54 2.50
CA PHE A 262 -9.30 3.98 3.35
C PHE A 262 -8.30 2.85 3.52
N ILE A 263 -7.02 3.14 3.30
CA ILE A 263 -5.91 2.22 3.56
C ILE A 263 -4.97 2.89 4.56
N CYS A 264 -4.65 2.19 5.64
CA CYS A 264 -3.70 2.65 6.63
C CYS A 264 -2.71 1.55 6.97
N LYS A 265 -1.43 1.83 6.81
CA LYS A 265 -0.35 0.93 7.22
C LYS A 265 0.57 1.70 8.16
N ASP A 266 0.57 1.38 9.45
CA ASP A 266 1.19 2.30 10.41
C ASP A 266 1.61 1.60 11.71
N TYR A 267 2.55 2.21 12.42
CA TYR A 267 3.05 1.75 13.72
C TYR A 267 2.22 2.27 14.89
N MET A 268 1.10 2.98 14.65
CA MET A 268 0.20 3.61 15.62
C MET A 268 0.92 4.53 16.63
N LEU A 269 2.01 5.16 16.17
CA LEU A 269 2.77 6.13 16.95
C LEU A 269 2.10 7.51 16.99
N GLN A 270 1.27 7.81 16.00
CA GLN A 270 0.46 9.03 15.95
C GLN A 270 -0.96 8.77 16.48
N GLU A 271 -1.61 9.84 16.96
CA GLU A 271 -3.04 9.80 17.29
C GLU A 271 -3.88 10.10 16.04
N TYR A 272 -4.87 9.26 15.76
CA TYR A 272 -5.77 9.44 14.63
C TYR A 272 -7.14 9.94 15.10
N CYS A 273 -7.50 11.16 14.70
CA CYS A 273 -8.84 11.72 14.93
C CYS A 273 -9.68 11.59 13.66
N ILE A 274 -10.41 10.49 13.54
CA ILE A 274 -11.25 10.22 12.38
C ILE A 274 -12.66 10.75 12.63
N GLU A 275 -12.99 11.87 11.98
CA GLU A 275 -14.28 12.53 12.11
C GLU A 275 -15.09 12.40 10.82
N ASN A 276 -16.37 12.08 10.96
CA ASN A 276 -17.33 12.08 9.85
C ASN A 276 -16.89 11.26 8.63
N VAL A 277 -16.69 9.94 8.79
CA VAL A 277 -16.42 8.99 7.69
C VAL A 277 -17.66 8.18 7.29
N SER A 278 -18.80 8.88 7.18
CA SER A 278 -20.10 8.22 7.01
C SER A 278 -20.28 7.46 5.68
N SER A 279 -19.56 7.85 4.63
CA SER A 279 -19.59 7.18 3.32
C SER A 279 -18.59 6.03 3.18
N LEU A 280 -17.78 5.76 4.21
CA LEU A 280 -16.70 4.78 4.14
C LEU A 280 -17.26 3.36 4.04
N VAL A 281 -16.95 2.68 2.93
CA VAL A 281 -17.44 1.32 2.64
C VAL A 281 -16.42 0.28 3.06
N ALA A 282 -15.14 0.51 2.72
CA ALA A 282 -14.05 -0.43 2.94
C ALA A 282 -12.86 0.24 3.61
N ALA A 283 -12.31 -0.42 4.64
CA ALA A 283 -11.06 -0.03 5.29
C ALA A 283 -10.07 -1.21 5.28
N ASP A 284 -8.81 -0.94 4.92
CA ASP A 284 -7.69 -1.89 5.00
C ASP A 284 -6.62 -1.34 5.94
N ILE A 285 -6.37 -2.06 7.02
CA ILE A 285 -5.58 -1.60 8.16
C ILE A 285 -4.47 -2.61 8.43
N GLU A 286 -3.23 -2.19 8.28
CA GLU A 286 -2.03 -2.95 8.61
C GLU A 286 -1.30 -2.25 9.75
N ILE A 287 -1.46 -2.77 10.96
CA ILE A 287 -0.74 -2.25 12.12
C ILE A 287 0.58 -2.99 12.24
N LEU A 288 1.68 -2.28 12.03
CA LEU A 288 3.02 -2.83 12.10
C LEU A 288 3.47 -2.84 13.57
N LYS A 289 4.05 -3.95 14.02
CA LYS A 289 4.70 -4.00 15.33
C LYS A 289 6.08 -3.38 15.17
N GLU A 290 6.48 -2.59 16.16
CA GLU A 290 7.84 -2.09 16.27
C GLU A 290 8.82 -3.28 16.23
N CYS A 291 9.64 -3.39 15.19
CA CYS A 291 10.76 -4.30 15.19
C CYS A 291 11.76 -3.76 16.21
N THR A 292 11.69 -4.25 17.45
CA THR A 292 12.83 -4.16 18.37
C THR A 292 13.93 -5.04 17.81
N ASN A 293 14.63 -4.57 16.78
CA ASN A 293 15.91 -5.15 16.43
C ASN A 293 16.79 -4.99 17.69
N GLU A 294 17.43 -6.06 18.13
CA GLU A 294 18.35 -6.09 19.28
C GLU A 294 19.55 -5.12 19.11
N SER A 295 19.66 -4.44 17.95
CA SER A 295 20.67 -3.44 17.63
C SER A 295 20.24 -1.98 17.87
N LEU A 296 19.05 -1.72 18.41
CA LEU A 296 18.46 -0.37 18.52
C LEU A 296 18.24 0.11 19.98
N GLU A 297 18.94 -0.48 20.95
CA GLU A 297 18.81 -0.16 22.39
C GLU A 297 19.29 1.27 22.78
N ASP A 298 19.85 2.05 21.84
CA ASP A 298 20.52 3.34 22.11
C ASP A 298 19.76 4.59 21.60
N SER A 299 18.49 4.51 21.16
CA SER A 299 17.75 5.71 20.70
C SER A 299 16.96 6.39 21.84
N ASP A 300 17.22 7.67 22.07
CA ASP A 300 16.69 8.55 23.15
C ASP A 300 15.16 8.76 23.21
N LEU A 301 14.36 8.00 22.46
CA LEU A 301 12.91 7.90 22.68
C LEU A 301 12.59 6.69 23.55
N GLU A 302 12.95 6.77 24.82
CA GLU A 302 12.28 5.96 25.84
C GLU A 302 10.82 6.47 25.97
N ILE A 303 9.93 6.13 25.04
CA ILE A 303 8.56 5.88 25.48
C ILE A 303 8.72 4.77 26.51
N SER A 304 8.54 5.10 27.79
CA SER A 304 8.72 4.11 28.86
C SER A 304 7.93 2.86 28.50
N GLU A 305 8.45 1.67 28.81
CA GLU A 305 7.72 0.43 28.48
C GLU A 305 6.27 0.47 29.00
N ASP A 306 6.05 1.12 30.14
CA ASP A 306 4.73 1.39 30.73
C ASP A 306 3.81 2.27 29.87
N GLU A 307 4.33 3.34 29.26
CA GLU A 307 3.55 4.18 28.34
C GLU A 307 3.25 3.43 27.04
N ARG A 308 4.19 2.63 26.53
CA ARG A 308 3.99 1.79 25.34
C ARG A 308 2.95 0.70 25.61
N GLU A 309 3.01 0.03 26.76
CA GLU A 309 2.04 -1.01 27.14
C GLU A 309 0.62 -0.46 27.37
N ARG A 310 0.46 0.81 27.74
CA ARG A 310 -0.86 1.41 28.01
C ARG A 310 -1.43 2.23 26.87
N LEU A 311 -0.62 3.08 26.24
CA LEU A 311 -1.08 4.06 25.26
C LEU A 311 -1.29 3.43 23.89
N TYR A 312 -0.42 2.50 23.49
CA TYR A 312 -0.50 1.83 22.19
C TYR A 312 -1.81 1.03 22.02
N PRO A 313 -2.21 0.15 22.97
CA PRO A 313 -3.49 -0.54 22.84
C PRO A 313 -4.69 0.43 22.84
N LYS A 314 -4.63 1.50 23.64
CA LYS A 314 -5.69 2.52 23.66
C LYS A 314 -5.85 3.20 22.31
N ARG A 315 -4.76 3.67 21.69
CA ARG A 315 -4.77 4.32 20.37
C ARG A 315 -5.30 3.38 19.28
N MET A 316 -4.84 2.12 19.27
CA MET A 316 -5.33 1.12 18.32
C MET A 316 -6.83 0.89 18.46
N MET A 317 -7.33 0.80 19.69
CA MET A 317 -8.76 0.59 19.96
C MET A 317 -9.62 1.78 19.53
N GLU A 318 -9.17 3.00 19.81
CA GLU A 318 -9.84 4.23 19.39
C GLU A 318 -9.85 4.36 17.86
N PHE A 319 -8.72 4.06 17.22
CA PHE A 319 -8.59 4.05 15.77
C PHE A 319 -9.52 3.03 15.10
N ILE A 320 -9.46 1.77 15.53
CA ILE A 320 -10.31 0.69 14.99
C ILE A 320 -11.80 0.97 15.26
N GLY A 321 -12.12 1.52 16.44
CA GLY A 321 -13.48 1.92 16.80
C GLY A 321 -14.08 2.98 15.89
N ALA A 322 -13.27 3.81 15.22
CA ALA A 322 -13.77 4.81 14.28
C ALA A 322 -14.42 4.20 13.02
N PHE A 323 -14.08 2.95 12.67
CA PHE A 323 -14.58 2.26 11.47
C PHE A 323 -15.90 1.52 11.71
N HIS A 324 -16.67 1.87 12.74
CA HIS A 324 -17.88 1.16 13.15
C HIS A 324 -19.01 1.10 12.10
N LYS A 325 -18.96 1.93 11.04
CA LYS A 325 -19.97 2.00 9.96
C LYS A 325 -19.61 1.24 8.69
N VAL A 326 -18.37 0.76 8.55
CA VAL A 326 -17.90 0.14 7.30
C VAL A 326 -18.58 -1.19 7.04
N LYS A 327 -18.65 -1.58 5.76
CA LYS A 327 -19.17 -2.90 5.34
C LYS A 327 -18.05 -3.93 5.22
N GLU A 328 -16.86 -3.49 4.87
CA GLU A 328 -15.68 -4.34 4.72
C GLU A 328 -14.53 -3.80 5.56
N LEU A 329 -13.94 -4.67 6.38
CA LEU A 329 -12.80 -4.34 7.22
C LEU A 329 -11.74 -5.42 7.05
N THR A 330 -10.55 -5.00 6.64
CA THR A 330 -9.36 -5.83 6.59
C THR A 330 -8.41 -5.36 7.68
N ILE A 331 -7.97 -6.29 8.54
CA ILE A 331 -6.93 -6.04 9.55
C ILE A 331 -5.79 -7.02 9.28
N SER A 332 -4.74 -6.52 8.64
CA SER A 332 -3.52 -7.25 8.29
C SER A 332 -2.43 -7.00 9.34
N SER A 333 -2.66 -7.43 10.58
CA SER A 333 -1.69 -7.23 11.66
C SER A 333 -1.64 -8.44 12.59
N PRO A 334 -0.59 -9.27 12.50
CA PRO A 334 -0.45 -10.39 13.40
C PRO A 334 -0.31 -10.02 14.87
N GLY A 335 0.33 -8.87 15.15
CA GLY A 335 0.45 -8.33 16.51
C GLY A 335 -0.84 -7.75 17.08
N PHE A 336 -1.72 -7.18 16.24
CA PHE A 336 -2.94 -6.48 16.70
C PHE A 336 -3.81 -7.34 17.61
N LEU A 337 -4.08 -8.59 17.23
CA LEU A 337 -4.95 -9.46 18.04
C LEU A 337 -4.30 -9.89 19.36
N GLN A 338 -2.98 -9.92 19.47
CA GLN A 338 -2.32 -10.17 20.76
C GLN A 338 -2.47 -8.99 21.71
N VAL A 339 -2.35 -7.78 21.17
CA VAL A 339 -2.53 -6.53 21.90
C VAL A 339 -3.97 -6.41 22.38
N LEU A 340 -4.93 -6.70 21.50
CA LEU A 340 -6.36 -6.71 21.83
C LEU A 340 -6.66 -7.64 23.01
N ALA A 341 -6.08 -8.84 23.03
CA ALA A 341 -6.26 -9.80 24.11
C ALA A 341 -5.68 -9.34 25.46
N GLY A 342 -4.65 -8.49 25.46
CA GLY A 342 -4.13 -7.87 26.69
C GLY A 342 -4.96 -6.66 27.13
N ALA A 343 -5.50 -5.93 26.16
CA ALA A 343 -6.26 -4.72 26.37
C ALA A 343 -7.69 -4.96 26.85
N THR A 344 -8.24 -6.17 26.72
CA THR A 344 -9.61 -6.47 27.20
C THR A 344 -9.82 -6.13 28.68
N ASN A 345 -8.76 -6.18 29.50
CA ASN A 345 -8.80 -5.81 30.92
C ASN A 345 -8.67 -4.30 31.16
N LEU A 346 -8.12 -3.54 30.19
CA LEU A 346 -7.92 -2.09 30.26
C LEU A 346 -9.17 -1.31 29.81
N VAL A 347 -10.13 -1.97 29.19
CA VAL A 347 -11.27 -1.36 28.48
C VAL A 347 -12.61 -1.77 29.11
N GLU A 348 -12.67 -1.84 30.44
CA GLU A 348 -13.94 -1.87 31.17
C GLU A 348 -14.75 -0.59 30.84
N GLY A 349 -15.56 -0.63 29.77
CA GLY A 349 -16.52 0.43 29.41
C GLY A 349 -16.68 0.77 27.92
N ARG A 350 -15.75 0.40 27.01
CA ARG A 350 -15.90 0.67 25.56
C ARG A 350 -15.87 -0.60 24.74
N SER A 351 -17.04 -1.18 24.47
CA SER A 351 -17.18 -2.30 23.54
C SER A 351 -17.09 -1.81 22.09
N LEU A 352 -16.21 -2.42 21.30
CA LEU A 352 -16.25 -2.27 19.84
C LEU A 352 -17.60 -2.79 19.34
N LYS A 353 -18.22 -2.08 18.41
CA LYS A 353 -19.48 -2.48 17.77
C LYS A 353 -19.44 -2.13 16.28
N PHE A 354 -19.47 -3.15 15.44
CA PHE A 354 -19.44 -3.05 13.98
C PHE A 354 -20.79 -3.50 13.41
N CYS A 355 -21.84 -2.74 13.66
CA CYS A 355 -23.22 -3.15 13.35
C CYS A 355 -23.49 -3.29 11.84
N ASN A 356 -22.68 -2.68 10.97
CA ASN A 356 -22.87 -2.70 9.53
C ASN A 356 -21.89 -3.64 8.80
N LEU A 357 -20.95 -4.24 9.53
CA LEU A 357 -19.87 -5.00 8.93
C LEU A 357 -20.38 -6.33 8.38
N GLN A 358 -20.14 -6.54 7.09
CA GLN A 358 -20.56 -7.73 6.34
C GLN A 358 -19.38 -8.64 5.99
N CYS A 359 -18.19 -8.06 5.81
CA CYS A 359 -16.97 -8.80 5.51
C CYS A 359 -15.84 -8.41 6.45
N LEU A 360 -15.27 -9.39 7.15
CA LEU A 360 -14.11 -9.23 8.01
C LEU A 360 -12.96 -10.10 7.48
N LYS A 361 -11.80 -9.48 7.22
CA LYS A 361 -10.58 -10.16 6.80
C LYS A 361 -9.50 -9.92 7.86
N LEU A 362 -8.95 -10.99 8.41
CA LEU A 362 -7.90 -10.92 9.44
C LEU A 362 -6.67 -11.70 9.00
N THR A 363 -5.50 -11.10 9.14
CA THR A 363 -4.22 -11.81 9.08
C THR A 363 -3.63 -11.85 10.48
N THR A 364 -3.40 -13.04 11.03
CA THR A 364 -2.93 -13.18 12.41
C THR A 364 -2.08 -14.41 12.67
N TRP A 365 -1.50 -14.51 13.86
CA TRP A 365 -0.88 -15.75 14.35
C TRP A 365 -1.93 -16.67 14.95
N PHE A 366 -1.70 -17.98 14.83
CA PHE A 366 -2.53 -18.97 15.50
C PHE A 366 -2.06 -19.17 16.95
N THR A 367 -2.45 -18.28 17.86
CA THR A 367 -2.19 -18.38 19.30
C THR A 367 -3.49 -18.26 20.09
N ARG A 368 -3.51 -18.76 21.33
CA ARG A 368 -4.67 -18.68 22.23
C ARG A 368 -5.19 -17.25 22.37
N ARG A 369 -4.29 -16.29 22.59
CA ARG A 369 -4.62 -14.85 22.69
C ARG A 369 -5.29 -14.33 21.42
N CYS A 370 -4.75 -14.68 20.24
CA CYS A 370 -5.36 -14.27 18.99
C CYS A 370 -6.76 -14.87 18.79
N LEU A 371 -6.98 -16.14 19.15
CA LEU A 371 -8.30 -16.77 19.03
C LEU A 371 -9.35 -16.10 19.94
N LEU A 372 -8.99 -15.75 21.17
CA LEU A 372 -9.87 -14.99 22.08
C LEU A 372 -10.25 -13.63 21.47
N SER A 373 -9.28 -12.93 20.88
CA SER A 373 -9.50 -11.67 20.19
C SER A 373 -10.37 -11.80 18.94
N ILE A 374 -10.20 -12.86 18.14
CA ILE A 374 -11.11 -13.15 17.02
C ILE A 374 -12.52 -13.31 17.54
N THR A 375 -12.72 -14.12 18.59
CA THR A 375 -14.05 -14.36 19.16
C THR A 375 -14.67 -13.08 19.73
N TYR A 376 -13.88 -12.22 20.37
CA TYR A 376 -14.32 -10.89 20.81
C TYR A 376 -14.78 -10.02 19.63
N LEU A 377 -14.02 -9.99 18.53
CA LEU A 377 -14.40 -9.25 17.33
C LEU A 377 -15.65 -9.81 16.66
N LEU A 378 -15.80 -11.13 16.61
CA LEU A 378 -16.99 -11.79 16.06
C LEU A 378 -18.25 -11.38 16.84
N ASN A 379 -18.18 -11.27 18.17
CA ASN A 379 -19.26 -10.72 18.99
C ASN A 379 -19.59 -9.25 18.69
N ALA A 380 -18.58 -8.47 18.30
CA ALA A 380 -18.76 -7.08 17.92
C ALA A 380 -19.42 -6.91 16.54
N CYS A 381 -19.53 -7.97 15.73
CA CYS A 381 -19.97 -7.91 14.32
C CYS A 381 -21.28 -8.69 14.10
N PRO A 382 -22.45 -8.20 14.56
CA PRO A 382 -23.71 -8.95 14.51
C PRO A 382 -24.21 -9.24 13.09
N CYS A 383 -23.83 -8.44 12.09
CA CYS A 383 -24.30 -8.57 10.70
C CYS A 383 -23.27 -9.21 9.76
N LEU A 384 -22.25 -9.88 10.30
CA LEU A 384 -21.16 -10.46 9.52
C LEU A 384 -21.65 -11.58 8.60
N GLU A 385 -21.39 -11.46 7.29
CA GLU A 385 -21.76 -12.44 6.27
C GLU A 385 -20.59 -13.28 5.77
N SER A 386 -19.37 -12.74 5.79
CA SER A 386 -18.16 -13.41 5.34
C SER A 386 -16.96 -13.16 6.27
N LEU A 387 -16.26 -14.22 6.64
CA LEU A 387 -15.06 -14.20 7.46
C LEU A 387 -13.89 -14.80 6.69
N TYR A 388 -12.78 -14.07 6.61
CA TYR A 388 -11.52 -14.52 6.02
C TYR A 388 -10.43 -14.46 7.07
N LEU A 389 -9.76 -15.59 7.32
CA LEU A 389 -8.65 -15.70 8.25
C LEU A 389 -7.41 -16.19 7.50
N THR A 390 -6.29 -15.52 7.68
CA THR A 390 -4.99 -16.00 7.18
C THR A 390 -4.04 -16.14 8.37
N PHE A 391 -3.57 -17.36 8.63
CA PHE A 391 -2.68 -17.63 9.76
C PHE A 391 -1.21 -17.59 9.33
N ASP A 392 -0.45 -16.64 9.86
CA ASP A 392 0.99 -16.55 9.58
C ASP A 392 1.83 -17.30 10.62
N LYS A 393 3.11 -17.55 10.30
CA LYS A 393 4.03 -18.19 11.25
C LYS A 393 4.21 -17.27 12.47
N PRO A 394 4.04 -17.78 13.71
CA PRO A 394 4.32 -16.99 14.90
C PRO A 394 5.78 -16.57 14.88
N ASN A 395 6.04 -15.30 15.21
CA ASN A 395 7.41 -14.86 15.44
C ASN A 395 7.95 -15.58 16.69
N TYR A 396 9.25 -15.90 16.76
CA TYR A 396 9.83 -16.76 17.82
C TYR A 396 9.56 -16.27 19.27
N ARG A 397 9.16 -15.00 19.43
CA ARG A 397 8.76 -14.38 20.71
C ARG A 397 7.24 -14.39 21.00
N ALA A 398 6.39 -14.86 20.08
CA ALA A 398 4.93 -15.02 20.25
C ALA A 398 4.58 -16.28 21.07
N ASP A 399 5.25 -16.35 22.23
CA ASP A 399 5.04 -17.10 23.47
C ASP A 399 4.70 -18.60 23.53
N LYS A 400 5.28 -19.20 24.57
CA LYS A 400 5.19 -20.58 25.06
C LYS A 400 3.85 -20.90 25.76
N ASP A 401 2.73 -20.44 25.21
CA ASP A 401 1.43 -20.61 25.86
C ASP A 401 0.68 -21.82 25.27
N ASP A 402 1.07 -23.02 25.71
CA ASP A 402 0.48 -24.33 25.37
C ASP A 402 -0.73 -24.71 26.27
N GLY A 403 -1.47 -23.72 26.79
CA GLY A 403 -2.68 -23.97 27.58
C GLY A 403 -3.90 -24.33 26.74
N GLU A 404 -4.76 -25.23 27.25
CA GLU A 404 -6.04 -25.61 26.60
C GLU A 404 -6.93 -24.38 26.34
N VAL A 405 -7.56 -24.36 25.16
CA VAL A 405 -8.43 -23.26 24.73
C VAL A 405 -9.87 -23.53 25.16
N GLU A 406 -10.28 -22.98 26.29
CA GLU A 406 -11.71 -22.87 26.60
C GLU A 406 -12.30 -21.67 25.82
N LEU A 407 -12.79 -21.93 24.60
CA LEU A 407 -13.57 -20.96 23.81
C LEU A 407 -14.99 -20.85 24.38
N SER A 408 -15.11 -20.50 25.66
CA SER A 408 -16.39 -20.40 26.39
C SER A 408 -17.10 -19.08 26.15
N VAL A 409 -17.21 -18.66 24.88
CA VAL A 409 -17.91 -17.43 24.51
C VAL A 409 -19.15 -17.78 23.70
N SER A 410 -20.31 -17.43 24.25
CA SER A 410 -21.62 -17.59 23.61
C SER A 410 -21.82 -16.54 22.53
N CYS A 411 -21.22 -16.72 21.36
CA CYS A 411 -21.50 -15.92 20.18
C CYS A 411 -22.42 -16.69 19.22
N ILE A 412 -23.53 -16.08 18.78
CA ILE A 412 -24.35 -16.66 17.69
C ILE A 412 -24.10 -15.84 16.44
N LEU A 413 -23.48 -16.47 15.44
CA LEU A 413 -23.12 -15.84 14.17
C LEU A 413 -24.26 -16.08 13.16
N SER A 414 -25.39 -15.42 13.40
CA SER A 414 -26.66 -15.69 12.72
C SER A 414 -26.69 -15.36 11.22
N HIS A 415 -25.75 -14.55 10.74
CA HIS A 415 -25.68 -14.10 9.34
C HIS A 415 -24.49 -14.65 8.56
N LEU A 416 -23.58 -15.39 9.21
CA LEU A 416 -22.31 -15.80 8.61
C LEU A 416 -22.54 -16.94 7.61
N LYS A 417 -22.38 -16.63 6.31
CA LYS A 417 -22.60 -17.56 5.18
C LYS A 417 -21.31 -18.17 4.67
N ARG A 418 -20.19 -17.45 4.76
CA ARG A 418 -18.90 -17.88 4.21
C ARG A 418 -17.77 -17.75 5.21
N ILE A 419 -16.99 -18.82 5.36
CA ILE A 419 -15.72 -18.79 6.09
C ILE A 419 -14.61 -19.26 5.15
N GLU A 420 -13.51 -18.52 5.11
CA GLU A 420 -12.27 -18.94 4.45
C GLU A 420 -11.11 -18.83 5.42
N ILE A 421 -10.37 -19.93 5.59
CA ILE A 421 -9.17 -19.98 6.41
C ILE A 421 -8.00 -20.44 5.56
N ARG A 422 -6.93 -19.64 5.54
CA ARG A 422 -5.69 -19.92 4.80
C ARG A 422 -4.56 -20.28 5.75
N LYS A 423 -3.61 -21.09 5.23
CA LYS A 423 -2.41 -21.57 5.94
C LYS A 423 -2.74 -22.42 7.19
N VAL A 424 -3.73 -23.31 7.09
CA VAL A 424 -4.09 -24.26 8.16
C VAL A 424 -2.99 -25.31 8.34
N LYS A 425 -2.59 -25.61 9.58
CA LYS A 425 -1.51 -26.57 9.90
C LYS A 425 -2.00 -28.00 10.17
N GLY A 426 -3.28 -28.17 10.50
CA GLY A 426 -3.91 -29.43 10.86
C GLY A 426 -3.75 -29.84 12.33
N CYS A 427 -3.57 -28.88 13.26
CA CYS A 427 -3.38 -29.21 14.68
C CYS A 427 -4.70 -29.39 15.44
N HIS A 428 -4.65 -29.97 16.65
CA HIS A 428 -5.86 -30.21 17.46
C HIS A 428 -6.59 -28.91 17.83
N THR A 429 -5.86 -27.86 18.15
CA THR A 429 -6.41 -26.56 18.53
C THR A 429 -7.14 -25.87 17.36
N GLU A 430 -6.62 -25.99 16.13
CA GLU A 430 -7.33 -25.54 14.92
C GLU A 430 -8.66 -26.30 14.75
N LEU A 431 -8.66 -27.60 15.06
CA LEU A 431 -9.87 -28.42 15.00
C LEU A 431 -10.91 -27.98 16.04
N GLN A 432 -10.49 -27.66 17.27
CA GLN A 432 -11.37 -27.12 18.32
C GLN A 432 -11.93 -25.74 17.93
N PHE A 433 -11.12 -24.87 17.35
CA PHE A 433 -11.57 -23.57 16.87
C PHE A 433 -12.57 -23.69 15.71
N LEU A 434 -12.34 -24.61 14.78
CA LEU A 434 -13.29 -24.92 13.71
C LEU A 434 -14.59 -25.51 14.25
N GLU A 435 -14.53 -26.41 15.23
CA GLU A 435 -15.71 -26.94 15.93
C GLU A 435 -16.55 -25.81 16.52
N PHE A 436 -15.90 -24.89 17.22
CA PHE A 436 -16.53 -23.69 17.76
C PHE A 436 -17.25 -22.88 16.66
N LEU A 437 -16.61 -22.62 15.53
CA LEU A 437 -17.24 -21.89 14.42
C LEU A 437 -18.44 -22.66 13.84
N LEU A 438 -18.33 -23.98 13.67
CA LEU A 438 -19.39 -24.84 13.14
C LEU A 438 -20.61 -24.93 14.06
N MET A 439 -20.39 -24.89 15.38
CA MET A 439 -21.45 -24.86 16.39
C MET A 439 -22.20 -23.54 16.45
N ASN A 440 -21.52 -22.44 16.16
CA ASN A 440 -22.06 -21.11 16.39
C ASN A 440 -22.57 -20.42 15.10
N THR A 441 -22.52 -21.10 13.95
CA THR A 441 -22.94 -20.55 12.65
C THR A 441 -24.16 -21.30 12.09
N LEU A 442 -25.33 -20.67 12.17
CA LEU A 442 -26.61 -21.31 11.82
C LEU A 442 -26.88 -21.38 10.31
N VAL A 443 -26.36 -20.41 9.54
CA VAL A 443 -26.66 -20.23 8.10
C VAL A 443 -25.42 -20.42 7.22
N LEU A 444 -24.39 -21.08 7.73
CA LEU A 444 -23.13 -21.25 7.00
C LEU A 444 -23.32 -22.09 5.73
N GLU A 445 -23.02 -21.52 4.57
CA GLU A 445 -23.18 -22.16 3.26
C GLU A 445 -21.87 -22.79 2.80
N VAL A 446 -20.75 -22.09 2.97
CA VAL A 446 -19.44 -22.51 2.46
C VAL A 446 -18.33 -22.28 3.48
N MET A 447 -17.51 -23.32 3.70
CA MET A 447 -16.25 -23.22 4.43
C MET A 447 -15.10 -23.65 3.51
N VAL A 448 -14.14 -22.77 3.27
CA VAL A 448 -12.94 -23.01 2.45
C VAL A 448 -11.72 -23.06 3.35
N LEU A 449 -10.96 -24.15 3.31
CA LEU A 449 -9.73 -24.31 4.07
C LEU A 449 -8.57 -24.54 3.10
N SER A 450 -7.53 -23.71 3.20
CA SER A 450 -6.27 -23.89 2.46
C SER A 450 -5.16 -24.24 3.45
N PHE A 451 -4.46 -25.34 3.20
CA PHE A 451 -3.41 -25.84 4.09
C PHE A 451 -2.06 -25.17 3.83
N ASP A 452 -1.26 -25.01 4.88
CA ASP A 452 0.08 -24.43 4.78
C ASP A 452 1.04 -25.36 4.02
N THR A 453 1.56 -24.86 2.90
CA THR A 453 2.55 -25.54 2.06
C THR A 453 3.99 -25.08 2.34
N SER A 454 4.18 -24.06 3.19
CA SER A 454 5.48 -23.39 3.42
C SER A 454 6.41 -24.11 4.41
N GLY A 455 6.30 -25.45 4.49
CA GLY A 455 6.90 -26.29 5.51
C GLY A 455 7.81 -27.40 5.01
N SER A 456 8.64 -27.14 3.99
CA SER A 456 9.99 -27.71 3.84
C SER A 456 10.65 -27.11 2.60
N SER A 457 11.84 -26.55 2.75
CA SER A 457 12.82 -26.51 1.67
C SER A 457 13.20 -27.96 1.35
N ASP A 458 12.32 -28.64 0.62
CA ASP A 458 12.56 -29.79 -0.23
C ASP A 458 11.18 -30.36 -0.58
N THR A 459 10.88 -30.30 -1.87
CA THR A 459 9.94 -31.13 -2.64
C THR A 459 8.56 -31.40 -2.05
N ALA A 460 7.51 -30.93 -2.74
CA ALA A 460 6.17 -31.52 -2.81
C ALA A 460 5.71 -32.38 -1.61
N ALA A 461 4.78 -31.84 -0.81
CA ALA A 461 3.91 -32.55 0.13
C ALA A 461 4.36 -33.98 0.48
N THR A 462 5.22 -34.12 1.50
CA THR A 462 5.66 -35.44 1.97
C THR A 462 4.43 -36.33 2.25
N PRO A 463 4.47 -37.65 1.96
CA PRO A 463 3.32 -38.54 2.13
C PRO A 463 2.68 -38.47 3.53
N ASP A 464 3.47 -38.13 4.55
CA ASP A 464 3.01 -37.99 5.93
C ASP A 464 2.18 -36.70 6.16
N ARG A 465 2.51 -35.61 5.46
CA ARG A 465 1.72 -34.36 5.47
C ARG A 465 0.36 -34.56 4.81
N LEU A 466 0.31 -35.27 3.67
CA LEU A 466 -0.95 -35.59 2.99
C LEU A 466 -1.86 -36.44 3.88
N LYS A 467 -1.32 -37.50 4.50
CA LYS A 467 -2.08 -38.32 5.47
C LYS A 467 -2.58 -37.52 6.66
N LEU A 468 -1.79 -36.57 7.16
CA LEU A 468 -2.20 -35.70 8.27
C LEU A 468 -3.37 -34.80 7.86
N VAL A 469 -3.29 -34.19 6.67
CA VAL A 469 -4.37 -33.38 6.10
C VAL A 469 -5.61 -34.23 5.89
N GLU A 470 -5.50 -35.41 5.29
CA GLU A 470 -6.62 -36.34 5.10
C GLU A 470 -7.30 -36.65 6.43
N LYS A 471 -6.54 -37.12 7.43
CA LYS A 471 -7.06 -37.43 8.78
C LYS A 471 -7.70 -36.21 9.46
N PHE A 472 -7.13 -35.02 9.27
CA PHE A 472 -7.70 -33.77 9.78
C PHE A 472 -9.04 -33.46 9.11
N THR A 473 -9.12 -33.54 7.78
CA THR A 473 -10.37 -33.28 7.04
C THR A 473 -11.45 -34.32 7.34
N GLU A 474 -11.09 -35.59 7.55
CA GLU A 474 -12.01 -36.64 7.98
C GLU A 474 -12.60 -36.30 9.35
N LYS A 475 -11.76 -35.98 10.34
CA LYS A 475 -12.23 -35.56 11.66
C LYS A 475 -13.12 -34.33 11.59
N LEU A 476 -12.74 -33.32 10.81
CA LEU A 476 -13.52 -32.09 10.65
C LEU A 476 -14.93 -32.38 10.11
N ARG A 477 -15.06 -33.31 9.15
CA ARG A 477 -16.37 -33.71 8.60
C ARG A 477 -17.25 -34.43 9.63
N THR A 478 -16.66 -35.05 10.65
CA THR A 478 -17.41 -35.74 11.72
C THR A 478 -17.85 -34.82 12.85
N LEU A 479 -17.32 -33.59 12.90
CA LEU A 479 -17.70 -32.65 13.94
C LEU A 479 -19.18 -32.29 13.86
N PRO A 480 -19.81 -32.01 15.01
CA PRO A 480 -21.15 -31.50 15.01
C PRO A 480 -21.17 -30.17 14.22
N ARG A 481 -22.32 -29.82 13.64
CA ARG A 481 -22.51 -28.53 12.95
C ARG A 481 -23.93 -28.03 13.11
N ALA A 482 -24.10 -26.72 13.23
CA ALA A 482 -25.42 -26.12 13.32
C ALA A 482 -26.07 -25.91 11.94
N SER A 483 -25.28 -25.61 10.89
CA SER A 483 -25.78 -25.48 9.52
C SER A 483 -25.84 -26.84 8.79
N PRO A 484 -27.01 -27.25 8.29
CA PRO A 484 -27.17 -28.51 7.53
C PRO A 484 -26.71 -28.38 6.07
N SER A 485 -26.70 -27.17 5.50
CA SER A 485 -26.40 -26.90 4.08
C SER A 485 -24.92 -26.65 3.79
N LEU A 486 -24.05 -26.82 4.79
CA LEU A 486 -22.63 -26.50 4.69
C LEU A 486 -21.90 -27.37 3.65
N ARG A 487 -21.26 -26.70 2.68
CA ARG A 487 -20.25 -27.26 1.79
C ARG A 487 -18.83 -26.93 2.27
N MET A 488 -18.05 -27.95 2.59
CA MET A 488 -16.62 -27.81 2.91
C MET A 488 -15.76 -28.01 1.66
N ILE A 489 -14.83 -27.10 1.41
CA ILE A 489 -13.86 -27.13 0.31
C ILE A 489 -12.47 -27.09 0.92
N PHE A 490 -11.60 -28.01 0.50
CA PHE A 490 -10.21 -28.12 0.97
C PHE A 490 -9.30 -27.88 -0.24
N LEU A 491 -8.35 -26.94 -0.12
CA LEU A 491 -7.46 -26.46 -1.17
C LEU A 491 -5.98 -26.68 -0.83
#